data_AF-A0A9E4N7T6-F1
#
_entry.id   AF-A0A9E4N7T6-F1
#
_cell.length_a   1.000
_cell.length_b   1.000
_cell.length_c   1.000
_cell.angle_alpha   90.00
_cell.angle_beta   90.00
_cell.angle_gamma   90.00
#
_symmetry.space_group_name_H-M   'P 1'
#
loop_
_entity.id
_entity.type
_entity.pdbx_description
1 polymer ?
#
loop_
_entity_poly.entity_id
_entity_poly.type
_entity_poly.pdbx_seq_one_letter_code
_entity_poly.pdbx_strand_id
1 'polypeptide(L)'
;MNIHTLQIILLLLAVSVLTVTLFRRMHLPPILGYLIVGILVGPFGGGLIASNEDTRFLAEFGVVFLLFTIGLEFSLPQMMAMKGAVFGLGGTQVLLTGIIAALIAWLFGLESSAALITGAVLALSST
;
A
#
# COMPACT_ATOMS: atom_id res chain seq x y z
N MET A 1 0.69 -4.54 27.97
CA MET A 1 -0.27 -4.41 26.85
C MET A 1 -1.58 -3.92 27.43
N ASN A 2 -2.00 -2.69 27.13
CA ASN A 2 -3.22 -2.09 27.69
C ASN A 2 -4.46 -2.76 27.07
N ILE A 3 -5.53 -2.91 27.85
CA ILE A 3 -6.81 -3.51 27.40
C ILE A 3 -7.35 -2.77 26.16
N HIS A 4 -7.13 -1.46 26.08
CA HIS A 4 -7.48 -0.64 24.91
C HIS A 4 -6.77 -1.07 23.60
N THR A 5 -5.49 -1.44 23.65
CA THR A 5 -4.74 -1.84 22.44
C THR A 5 -5.26 -3.16 21.87
N LEU A 6 -5.59 -4.13 22.74
CA LEU A 6 -6.17 -5.41 22.32
C LEU A 6 -7.54 -5.22 21.67
N GLN A 7 -8.38 -4.34 22.23
CA GLN A 7 -9.69 -4.02 21.68
C GLN A 7 -9.58 -3.40 20.28
N ILE A 8 -8.61 -2.51 20.06
CA ILE A 8 -8.34 -1.92 18.74
C ILE A 8 -7.94 -2.99 17.73
N ILE A 9 -7.01 -3.88 18.09
CA ILE A 9 -6.56 -4.97 17.20
C ILE A 9 -7.73 -5.89 16.83
N LEU A 10 -8.54 -6.30 17.82
CA LEU A 10 -9.70 -7.16 17.58
C LEU A 10 -10.75 -6.50 16.70
N LEU A 11 -11.01 -5.20 16.91
CA LEU A 11 -11.95 -4.43 16.09
C LEU A 11 -11.43 -4.32 14.65
N LEU A 12 -10.16 -3.98 14.46
CA LEU A 12 -9.55 -3.86 13.14
C LEU A 12 -9.57 -5.20 12.40
N LEU A 13 -9.25 -6.31 13.09
CA LEU A 13 -9.32 -7.65 12.52
C LEU A 13 -10.76 -8.03 12.15
N ALA A 14 -11.73 -7.82 13.04
CA ALA A 14 -13.13 -8.16 12.80
C ALA A 14 -13.71 -7.42 11.59
N VAL A 15 -13.53 -6.09 11.55
CA VAL A 15 -14.05 -5.26 10.44
C VAL A 15 -13.31 -5.59 9.13
N SER A 16 -12.00 -5.85 9.18
CA SER A 16 -11.22 -6.27 8.01
C SER A 16 -11.71 -7.60 7.44
N VAL A 17 -11.90 -8.62 8.29
CA VAL A 17 -12.36 -9.95 7.84
C VAL A 17 -13.74 -9.85 7.20
N LEU A 18 -14.68 -9.12 7.81
CA LEU A 18 -16.02 -8.94 7.25
C LEU A 18 -15.98 -8.22 5.89
N THR A 19 -15.26 -7.09 5.82
CA THR A 19 -15.21 -6.28 4.60
C THR A 19 -14.50 -7.01 3.46
N VAL A 20 -13.35 -7.65 3.74
CA VAL A 20 -12.60 -8.42 2.75
C VAL A 20 -13.39 -9.61 2.25
N THR A 21 -14.10 -10.32 3.14
CA THR A 21 -14.97 -11.44 2.74
C THR A 21 -16.10 -10.97 1.82
N LEU A 22 -16.70 -9.81 2.12
CA LEU A 22 -17.74 -9.21 1.28
C LEU A 22 -17.18 -8.85 -0.11
N PHE A 23 -16.03 -8.17 -0.16
CA PHE A 23 -15.38 -7.77 -1.41
C PHE A 23 -15.00 -8.99 -2.26
N ARG A 24 -14.48 -10.03 -1.61
CA ARG A 24 -14.15 -11.29 -2.28
C ARG A 24 -15.39 -11.97 -2.85
N ARG A 25 -16.54 -11.94 -2.16
CA ARG A 25 -17.83 -12.44 -2.69
C ARG A 25 -18.33 -11.64 -3.89
N MET A 26 -18.01 -10.35 -3.93
CA MET A 26 -18.31 -9.47 -5.07
C MET A 26 -17.28 -9.57 -6.21
N HIS A 27 -16.29 -10.47 -6.10
CA HIS A 27 -15.17 -10.60 -7.05
C HIS A 27 -14.31 -9.33 -7.18
N LEU A 28 -14.29 -8.50 -6.13
CA LEU A 28 -13.44 -7.31 -6.06
C LEU A 28 -12.09 -7.65 -5.42
N PRO A 29 -11.02 -6.91 -5.79
CA PRO A 29 -9.71 -7.04 -5.16
C PRO A 29 -9.78 -6.81 -3.63
N PRO A 30 -9.20 -7.70 -2.80
CA PRO A 30 -9.18 -7.56 -1.34
C PRO A 30 -8.58 -6.23 -0.85
N ILE A 31 -7.64 -5.65 -1.59
CA ILE A 31 -6.97 -4.40 -1.23
C ILE A 31 -7.92 -3.22 -1.09
N LEU A 32 -8.99 -3.19 -1.89
CA LEU A 32 -10.05 -2.18 -1.76
C LEU A 32 -10.78 -2.32 -0.42
N GLY A 33 -11.00 -3.55 0.04
CA GLY A 33 -11.58 -3.84 1.35
C GLY A 33 -10.71 -3.32 2.48
N TYR A 34 -9.39 -3.54 2.43
CA TYR A 34 -8.46 -3.01 3.44
C TYR A 34 -8.46 -1.48 3.49
N LEU A 35 -8.46 -0.81 2.33
CA LEU A 35 -8.52 0.66 2.24
C LEU A 35 -9.83 1.21 2.82
N ILE A 36 -10.96 0.59 2.49
CA ILE A 36 -12.27 1.00 3.01
C ILE A 36 -12.34 0.83 4.51
N VAL A 37 -11.82 -0.26 5.07
CA VAL A 37 -11.74 -0.44 6.53
C VAL A 37 -10.95 0.70 7.15
N GLY A 38 -9.80 1.06 6.58
CA GLY A 38 -8.97 2.18 7.05
C GLY A 38 -9.71 3.51 7.01
N ILE A 39 -10.47 3.79 5.93
CA ILE A 39 -11.27 5.00 5.80
C ILE A 39 -12.41 5.02 6.83
N LEU A 40 -13.15 3.92 6.98
CA LEU A 40 -14.31 3.82 7.87
C LEU A 40 -13.94 3.85 9.35
N VAL A 41 -12.85 3.20 9.73
CA VAL A 41 -12.44 3.05 11.14
C VAL A 41 -11.49 4.17 11.57
N GLY A 42 -10.76 4.76 10.61
CA GLY A 42 -9.79 5.83 10.85
C GLY A 42 -10.42 7.16 11.29
N PRO A 43 -9.57 8.16 11.59
CA PRO A 43 -9.98 9.45 12.14
C PRO A 43 -10.87 10.25 11.18
N PHE A 44 -10.73 10.05 9.87
CA PHE A 44 -11.51 10.75 8.85
C PHE A 44 -12.87 10.10 8.54
N GLY A 45 -13.16 8.92 9.11
CA GLY A 45 -14.44 8.24 8.98
C GLY A 45 -15.18 8.20 10.31
N GLY A 46 -15.26 7.00 10.89
CA GLY A 46 -15.97 6.73 12.15
C GLY A 46 -15.21 7.12 13.42
N GLY A 47 -13.94 7.52 13.32
CA GLY A 47 -13.14 8.00 14.46
C GLY A 47 -12.93 6.96 15.56
N LEU A 48 -13.13 5.67 15.25
CA LEU A 48 -13.07 4.55 16.18
C LEU A 48 -11.63 4.25 16.63
N ILE A 49 -10.65 4.55 15.77
CA ILE A 49 -9.23 4.43 16.06
C ILE A 49 -8.59 5.82 15.98
N ALA A 50 -8.05 6.29 17.10
CA ALA A 50 -7.27 7.51 17.16
C ALA A 50 -5.92 7.33 16.48
N SER A 51 -5.41 8.38 15.83
CA SER A 51 -4.04 8.43 15.31
C SER A 51 -3.05 8.60 16.45
N ASN A 52 -2.77 7.50 17.15
CA ASN A 52 -1.81 7.41 18.24
C ASN A 52 -0.58 6.57 17.85
N GLU A 53 0.49 6.71 18.62
CA GLU A 53 1.79 6.08 18.35
C GLU A 53 1.69 4.56 18.22
N ASP A 54 0.89 3.91 19.07
CA ASP A 54 0.62 2.47 19.02
C ASP A 54 0.04 2.00 17.67
N THR A 55 -0.92 2.74 17.10
CA THR A 55 -1.54 2.39 15.82
C THR A 55 -0.57 2.59 14.67
N ARG A 56 0.27 3.63 14.73
CA ARG A 56 1.33 3.86 13.74
C ARG A 56 2.37 2.75 13.78
N PHE A 57 2.82 2.37 14.96
CA PHE A 57 3.76 1.26 15.14
C PHE A 57 3.19 -0.03 14.58
N LEU A 58 1.92 -0.35 14.88
CA LEU A 58 1.27 -1.55 14.33
C LEU A 58 1.21 -1.54 12.79
N ALA A 59 0.93 -0.39 12.17
CA ALA A 59 0.93 -0.24 10.72
C ALA A 59 2.33 -0.43 10.11
N GLU A 60 3.37 0.13 10.75
CA GLU A 60 4.77 -0.06 10.34
C GLU A 60 5.17 -1.54 10.38
N PHE A 61 4.80 -2.27 11.44
CA PHE A 61 5.00 -3.73 11.51
C PHE A 61 4.27 -4.46 10.39
N GLY A 62 3.03 -4.08 10.10
CA GLY A 62 2.26 -4.65 8.98
C GLY A 62 2.98 -4.51 7.64
N VAL A 63 3.54 -3.32 7.36
CA VAL A 63 4.34 -3.07 6.14
C VAL A 63 5.62 -3.90 6.14
N VAL A 64 6.33 -3.99 7.27
CA VAL A 64 7.55 -4.82 7.38
C VAL A 64 7.24 -6.29 7.10
N PHE A 65 6.17 -6.84 7.69
CA PHE A 65 5.76 -8.22 7.43
C PHE A 65 5.32 -8.43 5.98
N LEU A 66 4.59 -7.47 5.38
CA LEU A 66 4.21 -7.54 3.97
C LEU A 66 5.44 -7.58 3.06
N LEU A 67 6.39 -6.66 3.25
CA LEU A 67 7.62 -6.61 2.45
C LEU A 67 8.49 -7.85 2.67
N PHE A 68 8.49 -8.41 3.89
CA PHE A 68 9.18 -9.66 4.19
C PHE A 68 8.54 -10.85 3.45
N THR A 69 7.21 -10.98 3.48
CA THR A 69 6.48 -12.03 2.75
C THR A 69 6.73 -11.91 1.24
N ILE A 70 6.65 -10.70 0.67
CA ILE A 70 6.99 -10.47 -0.74
C ILE A 70 8.42 -10.92 -1.03
N GLY A 71 9.36 -10.63 -0.13
CA GLY A 71 10.75 -11.09 -0.24
C GLY A 71 10.92 -12.61 -0.21
N LEU A 72 10.09 -13.34 0.56
CA LEU A 72 10.10 -14.81 0.60
C LEU A 72 9.48 -15.45 -0.65
N GLU A 73 8.47 -14.81 -1.24
CA GLU A 73 7.86 -15.24 -2.51
C GLU A 73 8.75 -14.95 -3.72
N PHE A 74 9.68 -14.00 -3.57
CA PHE A 74 10.59 -13.59 -4.64
C PHE A 74 11.68 -14.63 -4.92
N SER A 75 11.74 -15.14 -6.15
CA SER A 75 12.78 -16.08 -6.56
C SER A 75 13.86 -15.41 -7.44
N LEU A 76 15.08 -15.32 -6.90
CA LEU A 76 16.24 -14.77 -7.62
C LEU A 76 16.52 -15.47 -8.96
N PRO A 77 16.43 -16.82 -9.07
CA PRO A 77 16.65 -17.50 -10.35
C PRO A 77 15.63 -17.10 -11.43
N GLN A 78 14.36 -16.91 -11.07
CA GLN A 78 13.32 -16.48 -12.00
C GLN A 78 13.51 -15.01 -12.41
N MET A 79 13.91 -14.14 -11.48
CA MET A 79 14.28 -12.75 -11.82
C MET A 79 15.43 -12.73 -12.83
N MET A 80 16.46 -13.55 -12.62
CA MET A 80 17.61 -13.62 -13.54
C MET A 80 17.20 -14.16 -14.93
N ALA A 81 16.27 -15.11 -14.99
CA ALA A 81 15.71 -15.61 -16.25
C ALA A 81 14.91 -14.51 -16.99
N MET A 82 14.25 -13.62 -16.26
CA MET A 82 13.45 -12.51 -16.79
C MET A 82 14.18 -11.16 -16.83
N LYS A 83 15.50 -11.12 -16.63
CA LYS A 83 16.28 -9.87 -16.45
C LYS A 83 16.05 -8.82 -17.55
N GLY A 84 15.88 -9.25 -18.80
CA GLY A 84 15.63 -8.33 -19.92
C GLY A 84 14.25 -7.66 -19.84
N ALA A 85 13.23 -8.40 -19.41
CA ALA A 85 11.90 -7.86 -19.17
C ALA A 85 11.87 -6.97 -17.92
N VAL A 86 12.47 -7.42 -16.82
CA VAL A 86 12.46 -6.69 -15.53
C VAL A 86 13.29 -5.41 -15.62
N PHE A 87 14.58 -5.50 -15.96
CA PHE A 87 15.48 -4.35 -15.97
C PHE A 87 15.41 -3.53 -17.26
N GLY A 88 15.04 -4.14 -18.39
CA GLY A 88 14.88 -3.44 -19.66
C GLY A 88 13.50 -2.79 -19.77
N LEU A 89 12.46 -3.60 -20.02
CA LEU A 89 11.10 -3.10 -20.23
C LEU A 89 10.51 -2.48 -18.96
N GLY A 90 10.59 -3.18 -17.82
CA GLY A 90 10.09 -2.70 -16.53
C GLY A 90 10.81 -1.43 -16.07
N GLY A 91 12.15 -1.43 -16.12
CA GLY A 91 12.94 -0.24 -15.78
C GLY A 91 12.61 0.97 -16.67
N THR A 92 12.46 0.75 -17.98
CA THR A 92 12.08 1.81 -18.93
C THR A 92 10.65 2.30 -18.67
N GLN A 93 9.71 1.40 -18.36
CA GLN A 93 8.35 1.76 -17.99
C GLN A 93 8.34 2.65 -16.75
N VAL A 94 9.01 2.23 -15.67
CA VAL A 94 9.05 2.98 -14.40
C VAL A 94 9.63 4.38 -14.62
N LEU A 95 10.72 4.49 -15.38
CA LEU A 95 11.33 5.79 -15.68
C LEU A 95 10.39 6.69 -16.49
N LEU A 96 9.82 6.18 -17.58
CA LEU A 96 8.94 6.97 -18.45
C LEU A 96 7.67 7.40 -17.72
N THR A 97 6.97 6.47 -17.07
CA THR A 97 5.74 6.80 -16.34
C THR A 97 6.02 7.70 -15.16
N GLY A 98 7.13 7.49 -14.45
CA GLY A 98 7.55 8.32 -13.33
C GLY A 98 7.86 9.75 -13.74
N ILE A 99 8.61 9.94 -14.83
CA ILE A 99 8.91 11.28 -15.38
C ILE A 99 7.63 11.96 -15.86
N ILE A 100 6.79 11.26 -16.61
CA ILE A 100 5.52 11.83 -17.12
C ILE A 100 4.63 12.25 -15.96
N ALA A 101 4.44 11.40 -14.96
CA ALA A 101 3.62 11.70 -13.78
C ALA A 101 4.22 12.86 -12.95
N ALA A 102 5.55 12.90 -12.79
CA ALA A 102 6.22 14.00 -12.09
C ALA A 102 6.06 15.33 -12.85
N LEU A 103 6.20 15.34 -14.18
CA LEU A 103 5.98 16.53 -15.00
C LEU A 103 4.55 17.04 -14.89
N ILE A 104 3.57 16.13 -14.95
CA ILE A 104 2.15 16.48 -14.75
C ILE A 104 1.97 17.11 -13.36
N ALA A 105 2.46 16.46 -12.30
CA ALA A 105 2.35 16.97 -10.94
C ALA A 105 3.00 18.37 -10.77
N TRP A 106 4.17 18.59 -11.38
CA TRP A 106 4.83 19.88 -11.39
C TRP A 106 4.01 20.96 -12.13
N LEU A 107 3.40 20.62 -13.27
CA LEU A 107 2.49 21.53 -13.99
C LEU A 107 1.23 21.88 -13.19
N PHE A 108 0.79 21.01 -12.28
CA PHE A 108 -0.28 21.29 -11.31
C PHE A 108 0.18 22.15 -10.11
N GLY A 109 1.44 22.61 -10.10
CA GLY A 109 1.98 23.54 -9.11
C GLY A 109 2.62 22.88 -7.90
N LEU A 110 2.89 21.56 -7.93
CA LEU A 110 3.67 20.91 -6.88
C LEU A 110 5.13 21.35 -6.93
N GLU A 111 5.76 21.48 -5.77
CA GLU A 111 7.21 21.67 -5.65
C GLU A 111 7.95 20.51 -6.35
N SER A 112 9.13 20.78 -6.94
CA SER A 112 9.91 19.79 -7.68
C SER A 112 10.18 18.49 -6.89
N SER A 113 10.43 18.61 -5.58
CA SER A 113 10.64 17.49 -4.67
C SER A 113 9.38 16.62 -4.52
N ALA A 114 8.23 17.25 -4.25
CA ALA A 114 6.94 16.59 -4.13
C ALA A 114 6.50 15.95 -5.46
N ALA A 115 6.66 16.66 -6.58
CA ALA A 115 6.33 16.17 -7.91
C ALA A 115 7.12 14.90 -8.27
N LEU A 116 8.42 14.86 -7.97
CA LEU A 116 9.26 13.69 -8.20
C LEU A 116 8.84 12.49 -7.34
N ILE A 117 8.52 12.72 -6.06
CA ILE A 117 8.01 11.68 -5.16
C ILE A 117 6.67 11.14 -5.68
N THR A 118 5.74 12.01 -6.05
CA THR A 118 4.44 11.63 -6.61
C THR A 118 4.60 10.82 -7.89
N GLY A 119 5.49 11.24 -8.80
CA GLY A 119 5.79 10.50 -10.02
C GLY A 119 6.34 9.10 -9.74
N ALA A 120 7.27 8.98 -8.80
CA ALA A 120 7.83 7.69 -8.39
C ALA A 120 6.77 6.74 -7.80
N VAL A 121 5.88 7.25 -6.94
CA VAL A 121 4.80 6.46 -6.34
C VAL A 121 3.81 5.97 -7.41
N LEU A 122 3.45 6.83 -8.37
CA LEU A 122 2.50 6.48 -9.43
C LEU A 122 3.10 5.55 -10.50
N ALA A 123 4.42 5.45 -10.60
CA ALA A 123 5.09 4.55 -11.52
C ALA A 123 5.07 3.07 -11.08
N LEU A 124 4.79 2.80 -9.81
CA LEU A 124 4.75 1.44 -9.24
C LEU A 124 3.50 0.68 -9.71
N SER A 125 3.70 -0.55 -10.20
CA SER A 125 2.64 -1.48 -10.60
C SER A 125 2.54 -2.64 -9.61
N SER A 126 1.32 -3.10 -9.31
CA SER A 126 1.05 -4.19 -8.35
C SER A 126 0.58 -5.49 -9.05
N THR A 127 1.30 -5.91 -10.10
CA THR A 127 1.04 -7.17 -10.83
C THR A 127 1.62 -8.38 -10.12
#